data_AF-A0A9Q3KQV3-F1
#
_entry.id   AF-A0A9Q3KQV3-F1
#
_cell.length_a   1.000
_cell.length_b   1.000
_cell.length_c   1.000
_cell.angle_alpha   90.00
_cell.angle_beta   90.00
_cell.angle_gamma   90.00
#
_symmetry.space_group_name_H-M   'P 1'
#
loop_
_entity.id
_entity.type
_entity.pdbx_description
1 polymer ?
#
loop_
_entity_poly.entity_id
_entity_poly.type
_entity_poly.pdbx_seq_one_letter_code
_entity_poly.pdbx_strand_id
1 'polypeptide(L)'
;MALTNRTKINTISNECHDSVAAGHLSEYRTLERVKTCSWWPNWQKDVAGYCQTCDSCQKANRATGKKFGMMIQIQEPKSPWEIFHMDWVAIG
;
A
#
# COMPACT_ATOMS: atom_id res chain seq x y z
N MET A 1 -17.99 11.36 23.71
CA MET A 1 -18.49 9.98 23.93
C MET A 1 -17.60 9.06 23.10
N ALA A 2 -16.81 8.19 23.74
CA ALA A 2 -15.88 7.30 23.02
C ALA A 2 -16.66 6.17 22.33
N LEU A 3 -16.38 5.87 21.06
CA LEU A 3 -16.97 4.70 20.40
C LEU A 3 -16.35 3.43 20.97
N THR A 4 -17.14 2.60 21.65
CA THR A 4 -16.68 1.32 22.21
C THR A 4 -17.28 0.10 21.51
N ASN A 5 -18.26 0.33 20.63
CA ASN A 5 -18.96 -0.73 19.91
C ASN A 5 -18.15 -1.16 18.68
N ARG A 6 -17.75 -2.44 18.63
CA ARG A 6 -16.96 -3.02 17.53
C ARG A 6 -17.66 -2.95 16.18
N THR A 7 -18.98 -3.12 16.14
CA THR A 7 -19.77 -2.99 14.91
C THR A 7 -19.62 -1.58 14.34
N LYS A 8 -19.74 -0.54 15.18
CA LYS A 8 -19.57 0.85 14.74
C LYS A 8 -18.14 1.15 14.28
N ILE A 9 -17.15 0.62 14.97
CA ILE A 9 -15.73 0.74 14.58
C ILE A 9 -15.54 0.15 13.18
N ASN A 10 -16.04 -1.05 12.93
CA ASN A 10 -15.93 -1.70 11.62
C ASN A 10 -16.67 -0.93 10.53
N THR A 11 -17.84 -0.36 10.82
CA THR A 11 -18.58 0.49 9.87
C THR A 11 -17.75 1.71 9.47
N ILE A 12 -17.15 2.41 10.45
CA ILE A 12 -16.31 3.59 10.17
C ILE A 12 -15.07 3.19 9.37
N SER A 13 -14.41 2.10 9.74
CA SER A 13 -13.26 1.58 9.00
C SER A 13 -13.63 1.25 7.55
N ASN A 14 -14.78 0.62 7.33
CA ASN A 14 -15.27 0.29 5.99
C ASN A 14 -15.54 1.54 5.15
N GLU A 15 -16.25 2.53 5.71
CA GLU A 15 -16.53 3.80 5.01
C GLU A 15 -15.24 4.56 4.65
N CYS A 16 -14.23 4.53 5.53
CA CYS A 16 -12.98 5.23 5.32
C CYS A 16 -11.99 4.51 4.40
N HIS A 17 -12.18 3.20 4.17
CA HIS A 17 -11.26 2.33 3.43
C HIS A 17 -11.87 1.71 2.17
N ASP A 18 -12.99 0.98 2.29
CA ASP A 18 -13.57 0.17 1.22
C ASP A 18 -14.62 0.89 0.37
N SER A 19 -15.16 2.02 0.86
CA SER A 19 -16.13 2.78 0.06
C SER A 19 -15.50 3.19 -1.29
N VAL A 20 -16.31 3.27 -2.34
CA VAL A 20 -15.82 3.63 -3.69
C VAL A 20 -15.13 5.00 -3.66
N ALA A 21 -15.65 5.95 -2.86
CA ALA A 21 -15.03 7.24 -2.66
C ALA A 21 -13.74 7.16 -1.82
N ALA A 22 -13.60 6.14 -0.97
CA ALA A 22 -12.40 5.91 -0.19
C ALA A 22 -11.27 5.29 -1.00
N GLY A 23 -11.57 4.40 -1.94
CA GLY A 23 -10.66 3.91 -2.96
C GLY A 23 -9.51 3.03 -2.46
N HIS A 24 -9.66 2.34 -1.33
CA HIS A 24 -8.63 1.44 -0.77
C HIS A 24 -7.23 2.09 -0.65
N LEU A 25 -7.21 3.38 -0.29
CA LEU A 25 -5.96 4.12 -0.10
C LEU A 25 -5.13 3.54 1.05
N SER A 26 -3.87 4.00 1.15
CA SER A 26 -2.93 3.54 2.17
C SER A 26 -3.48 3.65 3.60
N GLU A 27 -2.95 2.83 4.50
CA GLU A 27 -3.27 2.87 5.94
C GLU A 27 -3.20 4.29 6.50
N TYR A 28 -2.14 5.05 6.16
CA TYR A 28 -1.97 6.44 6.55
C TYR A 28 -3.14 7.34 6.11
N ARG A 29 -3.59 7.21 4.86
CA ARG A 29 -4.73 7.99 4.33
C ARG A 29 -6.04 7.60 5.01
N THR A 30 -6.20 6.32 5.30
CA THR A 30 -7.37 5.80 6.03
C THR A 30 -7.40 6.36 7.47
N LEU A 31 -6.26 6.39 8.16
CA LEU A 31 -6.13 6.97 9.50
C LEU A 31 -6.49 8.46 9.52
N GLU A 32 -6.02 9.24 8.54
CA GLU A 32 -6.33 10.67 8.43
C GLU A 32 -7.83 10.93 8.22
N ARG A 33 -8.52 10.06 7.46
CA ARG A 33 -9.98 10.14 7.31
C ARG A 33 -10.72 9.80 8.60
N VAL A 34 -10.34 8.71 9.27
CA VAL A 34 -10.99 8.32 10.54
C VAL A 34 -10.85 9.44 11.57
N LYS A 35 -9.68 10.07 11.64
CA LYS A 35 -9.38 11.17 12.55
C LYS A 35 -10.31 12.38 12.38
N THR A 36 -10.86 12.62 11.18
CA THR A 36 -11.73 13.77 10.92
C THR A 36 -13.18 13.51 11.34
N CYS A 37 -13.61 12.25 11.42
CA CYS A 37 -15.01 11.90 11.65
C CYS A 37 -15.29 11.18 12.97
N SER A 38 -14.29 10.59 13.63
CA SER A 38 -14.52 9.73 14.80
C SER A 38 -13.29 9.56 15.69
N TRP A 39 -13.53 9.15 16.94
CA TRP A 39 -12.46 8.87 17.91
C TRP A 39 -12.86 7.75 18.90
N TRP A 40 -11.90 6.89 19.24
CA TRP A 40 -12.00 5.89 20.30
C TRP A 40 -10.63 5.43 20.84
N PRO A 41 -10.56 4.76 22.00
CA PRO A 41 -9.32 4.20 22.52
C PRO A 41 -8.73 3.18 21.54
N ASN A 42 -7.42 3.28 21.26
CA ASN A 42 -6.71 2.41 20.31
C ASN A 42 -7.20 2.47 18.85
N TRP A 43 -7.90 3.54 18.45
CA TRP A 43 -8.45 3.66 17.09
C TRP A 43 -7.44 3.45 15.96
N GLN A 44 -6.21 3.94 16.15
CA GLN A 44 -5.16 3.75 15.15
C GLN A 44 -4.80 2.28 14.94
N LYS A 45 -4.74 1.50 16.03
CA LYS A 45 -4.42 0.06 15.97
C LYS A 45 -5.57 -0.72 15.31
N ASP A 46 -6.81 -0.38 15.65
CA ASP A 46 -7.98 -1.04 15.06
C ASP A 46 -8.06 -0.76 13.54
N VAL A 47 -7.84 0.49 13.11
CA VAL A 47 -7.86 0.87 11.69
C VAL A 47 -6.68 0.26 10.93
N ALA A 48 -5.48 0.25 11.52
CA ALA A 48 -4.32 -0.42 10.93
C ALA A 48 -4.57 -1.92 10.75
N GLY A 49 -5.08 -2.58 11.79
CA GLY A 49 -5.47 -4.00 11.73
C GLY A 49 -6.51 -4.26 10.64
N TYR A 50 -7.51 -3.39 10.52
CA TYR A 50 -8.53 -3.47 9.46
C TYR A 50 -7.89 -3.43 8.06
N CYS A 51 -7.03 -2.44 7.79
CA CYS A 51 -6.36 -2.29 6.50
C CYS A 51 -5.47 -3.50 6.16
N GLN A 52 -4.81 -4.08 7.17
CA GLN A 52 -3.97 -5.27 7.00
C GLN A 52 -4.78 -6.53 6.65
N THR A 53 -6.06 -6.59 7.04
CA THR A 53 -6.96 -7.69 6.67
C THR A 53 -7.67 -7.51 5.32
N CYS A 54 -7.50 -6.37 4.64
CA CYS A 54 -8.18 -6.10 3.38
C CYS A 54 -7.60 -6.92 2.22
N ASP A 55 -8.35 -7.91 1.73
CA ASP A 55 -7.93 -8.85 0.69
C ASP A 55 -7.54 -8.17 -0.64
N SER A 56 -8.27 -7.14 -1.07
CA SER A 56 -7.98 -6.40 -2.30
C SER A 56 -6.63 -5.68 -2.20
N CYS A 57 -6.36 -5.00 -1.09
CA CYS A 57 -5.09 -4.34 -0.82
C CYS A 57 -3.94 -5.35 -0.71
N GLN A 58 -4.13 -6.47 -0.01
CA GLN A 58 -3.07 -7.49 0.15
C GLN A 58 -2.71 -8.17 -1.18
N LYS A 59 -3.70 -8.35 -2.08
CA LYS A 59 -3.46 -8.88 -3.43
C LYS A 59 -2.76 -7.87 -4.34
N ALA A 60 -3.17 -6.59 -4.28
CA ALA A 60 -2.61 -5.54 -5.13
C ALA A 60 -1.20 -5.13 -4.71
N ASN A 61 -0.96 -4.98 -3.40
CA ASN A 61 0.31 -4.51 -2.83
C ASN A 61 1.15 -5.65 -2.25
N ARG A 62 1.02 -6.86 -2.79
CA ARG A 62 1.80 -8.00 -2.33
C ARG A 62 3.28 -7.64 -2.40
N ALA A 63 3.98 -7.70 -1.26
CA ALA A 63 5.42 -7.54 -1.23
C ALA A 63 6.04 -8.52 -2.23
N THR A 64 6.63 -8.00 -3.31
CA THR A 64 7.29 -8.81 -4.32
C THR A 64 8.53 -9.40 -3.66
N GLY A 65 8.39 -10.63 -3.15
CA GLY A 65 9.25 -11.25 -2.14
C GLY A 65 10.68 -11.57 -2.55
N LYS A 66 11.24 -10.94 -3.59
CA LYS A 66 12.69 -10.87 -3.71
C LYS A 66 13.13 -9.64 -2.94
N LYS A 67 13.99 -9.84 -1.94
CA LYS A 67 14.89 -8.75 -1.50
C LYS A 67 15.36 -8.07 -2.77
N PHE A 68 15.27 -6.74 -2.84
CA PHE A 68 15.96 -6.01 -3.90
C PHE A 68 17.37 -6.60 -3.94
N GLY A 69 17.68 -7.29 -5.03
CA GLY A 69 19.02 -7.83 -5.21
C GLY A 69 19.98 -6.68 -5.07
N MET A 70 21.17 -6.91 -4.52
CA MET A 70 22.23 -5.92 -4.67
C MET A 70 22.34 -5.61 -6.15
N MET A 71 22.33 -4.32 -6.52
CA MET A 71 22.58 -3.91 -7.89
C MET A 71 23.86 -4.61 -8.35
N ILE A 72 23.74 -5.49 -9.32
CA ILE A 72 24.92 -6.16 -9.88
C ILE A 72 25.64 -5.08 -10.68
N GLN A 73 26.90 -4.84 -10.33
CA GLN A 73 27.74 -3.96 -11.13
C GLN A 73 27.97 -4.63 -12.49
N ILE A 74 27.50 -3.98 -13.55
CA ILE A 74 27.86 -4.37 -14.92
C ILE A 74 29.36 -4.15 -15.12
N GLN A 75 30.02 -5.07 -15.81
CA GLN A 75 31.42 -4.90 -16.15
C GLN A 75 31.56 -3.75 -17.15
N GLU A 76 32.47 -2.83 -16.88
CA GLU A 76 32.78 -1.75 -17.82
C GLU A 76 33.43 -2.34 -19.09
N PRO A 77 33.02 -1.91 -20.29
CA PRO A 77 33.68 -2.30 -21.52
C PRO A 77 35.12 -1.77 -21.53
N LYS A 78 36.06 -2.62 -21.92
CA LYS A 78 37.51 -2.33 -21.98
C LYS A 78 37.92 -1.76 -23.33
N SER A 79 37.07 -1.88 -24.34
CA SER A 79 37.34 -1.43 -25.71
C SER A 79 36.07 -0.93 -26.42
N PRO A 80 36.21 -0.06 -27.44
CA PRO A 80 35.07 0.36 -28.26
C PRO A 80 34.35 -0.85 -28.88
N TRP A 81 33.02 -0.81 -28.91
CA TRP A 81 32.15 -1.83 -29.52
C TRP A 81 32.06 -3.18 -28.79
N GLU A 82 32.51 -3.27 -27.55
CA GLU A 82 32.51 -4.52 -26.78
C GLU A 82 31.11 -4.91 -26.25
N ILE A 83 30.28 -3.93 -25.92
CA ILE A 83 28.95 -4.15 -25.33
C ILE A 83 27.92 -3.27 -26.05
N PHE A 84 26.82 -3.90 -26.47
CA PHE A 84 25.65 -3.23 -27.01
C PHE A 84 24.44 -3.55 -26.13
N HIS A 85 23.78 -2.51 -25.62
CA HIS A 85 22.50 -2.62 -24.94
C HIS A 85 21.41 -2.17 -25.90
N MET A 86 20.40 -3.01 -26.12
CA MET A 86 19.28 -2.73 -27.01
C MET A 86 17.98 -3.10 -26.31
N ASP A 87 16.97 -2.24 -26.45
CA ASP A 87 15.63 -2.48 -25.93
C ASP A 87 14.59 -2.08 -26.98
N TRP A 88 13.42 -2.69 -26.91
CA TRP A 88 12.30 -2.41 -27.80
C TRP A 88 11.30 -1.52 -27.08
N VAL A 89 11.00 -0.36 -27.67
CA VAL A 89 9.88 0.47 -27.22
C VAL A 89 8.71 0.25 -28.16
N ALA A 90 7.69 -0.45 -27.67
CA ALA A 90 6.41 -0.52 -28.37
C ALA A 90 5.62 0.77 -28.07
N ILE A 91 5.20 1.48 -29.12
CA ILE A 91 4.25 2.57 -29.01
C ILE A 91 2.87 1.97 -29.22
N GLY A 92 2.09 1.87 -28.14
CA GLY A 92 0.68 1.50 -28.14
C GLY A 92 -0.12 2.54 -27.36
#